data_AF-A0A353UFF9-F1
#
_entry.id   AF-A0A353UFF9-F1
#
_cell.length_a   1.000
_cell.length_b   1.000
_cell.length_c   1.000
_cell.angle_alpha   90.00
_cell.angle_beta   90.00
_cell.angle_gamma   90.00
#
_symmetry.space_group_name_H-M   'P 1'
#
loop_
_entity.id
_entity.type
_entity.pdbx_description
1 polymer ?
#
loop_
_entity_poly.entity_id
_entity_poly.type
_entity_poly.pdbx_seq_one_letter_code
_entity_poly.pdbx_strand_id
1 'polypeptide(L)' 'MTSDLRRIFYFLLTNIAVLIVLSATMRILGVEPYLTPYGLNYQSLLAFAAIFGMGGAFISLALSGRSR' A
#
# COMPACT_ATOMS: atom_id res chain seq x y z
N MET A 1 -0.89 33.14 -3.18
CA MET A 1 -0.60 32.86 -1.75
C MET A 1 -1.45 31.71 -1.16
N THR A 2 -1.94 30.74 -1.96
CA THR A 2 -2.79 29.63 -1.45
C THR A 2 -2.44 28.25 -2.03
N SER A 3 -1.48 28.16 -2.95
CA SER A 3 -1.14 26.91 -3.64
C SER A 3 -0.52 25.85 -2.74
N ASP A 4 0.17 26.25 -1.68
CA ASP A 4 0.96 25.34 -0.85
C ASP A 4 0.10 24.49 0.06
N LEU A 5 -0.92 25.08 0.70
CA LEU A 5 -1.89 24.36 1.52
C LEU A 5 -2.68 23.33 0.69
N ARG A 6 -2.99 23.68 -0.56
CA ARG A 6 -3.71 22.79 -1.49
C ARG A 6 -2.85 21.58 -1.88
N ARG A 7 -1.55 21.76 -2.11
CA ARG A 7 -0.59 20.67 -2.38
C ARG A 7 -0.48 19.73 -1.18
N ILE A 8 -0.36 20.28 0.02
CA ILE A 8 -0.28 19.51 1.27
C ILE A 8 -1.58 18.73 1.52
N PHE A 9 -2.74 19.36 1.29
CA PHE A 9 -4.03 18.69 1.43
C PHE A 9 -4.18 17.49 0.48
N TYR A 10 -3.85 17.66 -0.81
CA TYR A 10 -3.93 16.55 -1.75
C TYR A 10 -2.92 15.44 -1.45
N PHE A 11 -1.73 15.77 -0.95
CA PHE A 11 -0.76 14.77 -0.50
C PHE A 11 -1.28 13.95 0.68
N LEU A 12 -1.87 14.60 1.70
CA LEU A 12 -2.46 13.90 2.83
C LEU A 12 -3.65 13.03 2.40
N LEU A 13 -4.51 13.55 1.54
CA LEU A 13 -5.68 12.83 1.03
C LEU A 13 -5.27 11.55 0.30
N THR A 14 -4.28 11.60 -0.59
CA THR A 14 -3.81 10.42 -1.31
C THR A 14 -3.11 9.43 -0.39
N ASN A 15 -2.32 9.90 0.59
CA ASN A 15 -1.72 9.00 1.59
C ASN A 15 -2.78 8.24 2.40
N ILE A 16 -3.81 8.94 2.88
CA ILE A 16 -4.92 8.30 3.62
C ILE A 16 -5.67 7.31 2.73
N ALA A 17 -5.96 7.69 1.49
CA ALA A 17 -6.61 6.78 0.53
C ALA A 17 -5.77 5.51 0.27
N VAL A 18 -4.45 5.66 0.11
CA VAL A 18 -3.53 4.53 -0.06
C VAL A 18 -3.53 3.63 1.18
N LEU A 19 -3.50 4.19 2.39
CA LEU A 19 -3.57 3.40 3.62
C LEU A 19 -4.89 2.61 3.74
N ILE A 20 -6.02 3.22 3.37
CA ILE A 20 -7.33 2.54 3.37
C ILE A 20 -7.34 1.37 2.38
N VAL A 21 -6.89 1.61 1.15
CA VAL A 21 -6.84 0.57 0.10
C VAL A 21 -5.90 -0.56 0.52
N LEU A 22 -4.75 -0.23 1.12
CA LEU A 22 -3.81 -1.20 1.62
C LEU A 22 -4.41 -2.06 2.73
N SER A 23 -5.03 -1.45 3.75
CA SER A 23 -5.67 -2.18 4.85
C SER A 23 -6.82 -3.06 4.35
N ALA A 24 -7.64 -2.56 3.42
CA ALA A 24 -8.69 -3.36 2.79
C ALA A 24 -8.11 -4.57 2.04
N THR A 25 -7.02 -4.37 1.29
CA THR A 25 -6.33 -5.41 0.54
C THR A 25 -5.75 -6.49 1.46
N MET A 26 -5.11 -6.10 2.57
CA MET A 26 -4.58 -7.04 3.58
C MET A 26 -5.68 -7.89 4.22
N ARG A 27 -6.85 -7.29 4.50
CA ARG A 27 -8.00 -8.00 5.07
C ARG A 27 -8.61 -8.98 4.08
N ILE A 28 -8.76 -8.58 2.82
CA ILE A 28 -9.29 -9.45 1.74
C ILE A 28 -8.37 -10.66 1.53
N LEU A 29 -7.05 -10.45 1.60
CA LEU A 29 -6.05 -11.49 1.37
C LEU A 29 -5.74 -12.33 2.63
N GLY A 30 -6.45 -12.08 3.74
CA GLY A 30 -6.37 -12.90 4.96
C GLY A 30 -5.00 -12.84 5.66
N VAL A 31 -4.30 -11.71 5.52
CA VAL A 31 -2.93 -11.56 6.00
C VAL A 31 -2.86 -11.15 7.49
N GLU A 32 -4.02 -10.85 8.10
CA GLU A 32 -4.14 -10.68 9.55
C GLU A 32 -4.63 -12.00 10.18
N PRO A 33 -4.01 -12.49 11.29
CA PRO A 33 -3.12 -11.78 12.19
C PRO A 33 -1.62 -12.05 11.97
N TYR A 34 -0.83 -10.97 11.88
CA TYR A 34 0.63 -11.00 11.74
C TYR A 34 1.37 -11.38 13.03
N LEU A 35 0.80 -11.01 14.19
CA LEU A 35 1.29 -11.38 15.51
C LEU A 35 0.40 -12.50 16.06
N THR A 36 0.98 -13.69 16.20
CA THR A 36 0.38 -14.78 16.95
C THR A 36 1.00 -14.83 18.35
N PRO A 37 0.34 -15.42 19.35
CA PRO A 37 0.91 -15.60 20.70
C PRO A 37 2.28 -16.30 20.72
N TYR A 38 2.61 -17.02 19.66
CA TYR A 38 3.83 -17.81 19.48
C TYR A 38 4.90 -17.13 18.61
N GLY A 39 4.66 -15.91 18.12
CA GLY A 39 5.60 -15.15 17.28
C GLY A 39 4.98 -14.58 16.00
N LEU A 40 5.84 -14.16 15.08
CA LEU A 40 5.43 -13.62 13.78
C LEU A 40 4.96 -14.74 12.83
N ASN A 41 3.83 -14.52 12.18
CA ASN A 41 3.37 -15.41 11.13
C ASN A 41 4.13 -15.12 9.82
N TYR A 42 5.18 -15.91 9.54
CA TYR A 42 6.00 -15.75 8.33
C TYR A 42 5.20 -15.91 7.03
N GLN A 43 4.16 -16.74 7.01
CA GLN A 43 3.29 -16.89 5.83
C GLN A 43 2.53 -15.59 5.55
N SER A 44 2.02 -14.94 6.59
CA SER A 44 1.37 -13.64 6.50
C SER A 44 2.37 -12.55 6.11
N LEU A 45 3.58 -12.58 6.65
CA LEU A 45 4.62 -11.62 6.30
C LEU A 45 5.06 -11.75 4.83
N LEU A 46 5.20 -12.98 4.33
CA LEU A 46 5.52 -13.25 2.92
C LEU A 46 4.38 -12.84 1.99
N ALA A 47 3.13 -13.11 2.36
CA ALA A 47 1.97 -12.65 1.60
C ALA A 47 1.92 -11.11 1.54
N PHE A 48 2.13 -10.42 2.66
CA PHE A 48 2.28 -8.97 2.69
C PHE A 48 3.40 -8.48 1.77
N ALA A 49 4.59 -9.07 1.86
CA ALA A 49 5.73 -8.70 1.03
C ALA A 49 5.47 -8.94 -0.47
N ALA A 50 4.77 -10.03 -0.82
CA ALA A 50 4.37 -10.33 -2.19
C ALA A 50 3.39 -9.29 -2.74
N ILE A 51 2.36 -8.92 -1.96
CA ILE A 51 1.36 -7.91 -2.35
C ILE A 51 2.01 -6.54 -2.48
N PHE A 52 2.83 -6.14 -1.51
CA PHE A 52 3.46 -4.83 -1.49
C PHE A 52 4.55 -4.72 -2.58
N GLY A 53 5.37 -5.77 -2.72
CA GLY A 53 6.45 -5.85 -3.70
C GLY A 53 5.93 -5.94 -5.13
N MET A 54 5.03 -6.89 -5.42
CA MET A 54 4.47 -7.04 -6.77
C MET A 54 3.44 -5.97 -7.10
N GLY A 55 2.56 -5.61 -6.16
CA GLY A 55 1.58 -4.53 -6.35
C GLY A 55 2.24 -3.19 -6.66
N GLY A 56 3.32 -2.85 -5.97
CA GLY A 56 4.14 -1.67 -6.28
C GLY A 56 4.80 -1.75 -7.65
N ALA A 57 5.32 -2.92 -8.04
CA ALA A 57 5.91 -3.13 -9.36
C ALA A 57 4.90 -2.99 -10.51
N PHE A 58 3.67 -3.49 -10.34
CA PHE A 58 2.60 -3.31 -11.33
C PHE A 58 2.21 -1.84 -11.51
N ILE A 59 2.09 -1.07 -10.42
CA ILE A 59 1.84 0.38 -10.50
C ILE A 59 3.01 1.09 -11.19
N SER A 60 4.25 0.73 -10.84
CA SER A 60 5.46 1.27 -11.48
C SER A 60 5.51 0.95 -12.98
N LEU A 61 5.14 -0.26 -13.38
CA LEU A 61 5.08 -0.68 -14.78
C LEU A 61 3.97 0.07 -15.55
N ALA A 62 2.79 0.20 -14.95
CA ALA A 62 1.66 0.93 -15.54
C ALA A 62 2.00 2.41 -15.76
N LEU A 63 2.77 3.02 -14.85
CA LEU A 63 3.27 4.39 -15.00
C LEU A 63 4.43 4.48 -16.01
N SER A 64 5.28 3.45 -16.09
CA SER A 64 6.48 3.44 -16.92
C SER A 64 6.22 3.57 -18.42
N GLY A 65 5.05 3.15 -18.91
CA GLY A 65 4.72 3.15 -20.33
C GLY A 65 4.36 4.50 -20.94
N ARG A 66 4.26 5.59 -20.17
CA ARG A 66 3.82 6.92 -20.67
C ARG A 66 4.95 7.93 -20.92
N SER A 67 6.17 7.43 -21.17
CA SER A 67 7.29 8.29 -21.56
C SER A 67 8.16 7.65 -22.65
N ARG A 68 7.55 7.22 -23.76
CA ARG A 68 8.02 7.40 -25.15
C ARG A 68 6.83 7.33 -26.09
#